data_AF-A0A3P3QQQ9-F1
#
_entry.id   AF-A0A3P3QQQ9-F1
#
_cell.length_a   1.000
_cell.length_b   1.000
_cell.length_c   1.000
_cell.angle_alpha   90.00
_cell.angle_beta   90.00
_cell.angle_gamma   90.00
#
_symmetry.space_group_name_H-M   'P 1'
#
loop_
_entity.id
_entity.type
_entity.pdbx_description
1 polymer ?
#
loop_
_entity_poly.entity_id
_entity_poly.type
_entity_poly.pdbx_seq_one_letter_code
_entity_poly.pdbx_strand_id
1 'polypeptide(L)'
;MVYTKRRPPFLRTGDPMAAPPYSPLPAFDELLHMAKQDPAALDALQKKLNQELIDAQSDDEGKKAIQQTLFRLQSEQLRYKAPLVRLTRAYQLMLSEMDRLQTALEQLCTTQTPVKKTCATILSFRSKSQER
;
A
#
# COMPACT_ATOMS: atom_id res chain seq x y z
N MET A 1 -20.01 -28.20 -0.45
CA MET A 1 -20.13 -26.77 -0.80
C MET A 1 -18.74 -26.16 -0.67
N VAL A 2 -18.01 -26.07 -1.78
CA VAL A 2 -16.60 -25.70 -1.81
C VAL A 2 -16.52 -24.17 -1.82
N TYR A 3 -16.05 -23.58 -0.72
CA TYR A 3 -15.77 -22.15 -0.67
C TYR A 3 -14.53 -21.86 -1.51
N THR A 4 -14.74 -21.49 -2.78
CA THR A 4 -13.68 -20.90 -3.61
C THR A 4 -13.33 -19.55 -3.03
N LYS A 5 -12.23 -19.50 -2.27
CA LYS A 5 -11.56 -18.28 -1.82
C LYS A 5 -11.19 -17.50 -3.09
N ARG A 6 -12.01 -16.51 -3.47
CA ARG A 6 -11.68 -15.61 -4.57
C ARG A 6 -10.41 -14.87 -4.17
N ARG A 7 -9.30 -15.18 -4.85
CA ARG A 7 -8.08 -14.36 -4.78
C ARG A 7 -8.46 -12.94 -5.20
N PRO A 8 -8.04 -11.90 -4.46
CA PRO A 8 -8.09 -10.55 -4.99
C PRO A 8 -7.23 -10.48 -6.27
N PRO A 9 -7.62 -9.66 -7.26
CA PRO A 9 -7.00 -9.67 -8.59
C PRO A 9 -5.59 -9.06 -8.62
N PHE A 10 -5.09 -8.58 -7.49
CA PHE A 10 -3.77 -7.99 -7.42
C PHE A 10 -2.74 -9.09 -7.19
N LEU A 11 -1.79 -9.17 -8.12
CA LEU A 11 -0.60 -10.04 -8.14
C LEU A 11 -0.78 -11.37 -8.87
N ARG A 12 -0.89 -11.28 -10.20
CA ARG A 12 -0.32 -12.28 -11.09
C ARG A 12 1.19 -11.98 -11.17
N THR A 13 1.99 -12.82 -10.50
CA THR A 13 3.46 -12.83 -10.57
C THR A 13 3.89 -13.19 -11.99
N GLY A 14 4.07 -12.18 -12.84
CA GLY A 14 4.52 -12.38 -14.23
C GLY A 14 4.45 -11.17 -15.16
N ASP A 15 3.66 -10.13 -14.85
CA ASP A 15 3.54 -8.96 -15.73
C ASP A 15 4.44 -7.81 -15.23
N PRO A 16 5.55 -7.48 -15.91
CA PRO A 16 6.24 -6.23 -15.64
C PRO A 16 5.33 -5.10 -16.14
N MET A 17 4.97 -4.17 -15.26
CA MET A 17 4.20 -2.96 -15.59
C MET A 17 2.73 -3.18 -15.98
N ALA A 18 1.92 -3.78 -15.10
CA ALA A 18 0.49 -3.44 -15.11
C ALA A 18 0.38 -1.94 -14.78
N ALA A 19 0.03 -1.13 -15.78
CA ALA A 19 -0.16 0.31 -15.59
C ALA A 19 -1.14 0.53 -14.42
N PRO A 20 -0.87 1.52 -13.54
CA PRO A 20 -1.78 1.78 -12.44
C PRO A 20 -3.19 2.04 -12.97
N PRO A 21 -4.25 1.62 -12.26
CA PRO A 21 -5.63 1.80 -12.69
C PRO A 21 -6.11 3.27 -12.63
N TYR A 22 -5.18 4.21 -12.41
CA TYR A 22 -5.41 5.63 -12.25
C TYR A 22 -4.44 6.41 -13.15
N SER A 23 -4.82 7.65 -13.47
CA SER A 23 -4.03 8.57 -14.28
C SER A 23 -2.61 8.72 -13.70
N PRO A 24 -1.57 8.78 -14.54
CA PRO A 24 -0.22 9.02 -14.06
C PRO A 24 -0.13 10.39 -13.37
N LEU A 25 0.68 10.46 -12.31
CA LEU A 25 0.95 11.72 -11.64
C LEU A 25 1.78 12.62 -12.58
N PRO A 26 1.42 13.89 -12.77
CA PRO A 26 2.23 14.83 -13.52
C PRO A 26 3.64 14.99 -12.96
N ALA A 27 4.56 15.48 -13.79
CA ALA A 27 5.92 15.79 -13.35
C ALA A 27 5.91 16.86 -12.25
N PHE A 28 6.90 16.83 -11.36
CA PHE A 28 6.99 17.76 -10.23
C PHE A 28 6.96 19.23 -10.66
N ASP A 29 7.64 19.57 -11.76
CA ASP A 29 7.67 20.94 -12.29
C ASP A 29 6.28 21.43 -12.71
N GLU A 30 5.44 20.53 -13.23
CA GLU A 30 4.07 20.83 -13.60
C GLU A 30 3.19 21.05 -12.36
N LEU A 31 3.34 20.19 -11.34
CA LEU A 31 2.66 20.37 -10.06
C LEU A 31 3.06 21.69 -9.38
N LEU A 32 4.35 22.04 -9.44
CA LEU A 32 4.85 23.31 -8.92
C LEU A 32 4.34 24.51 -9.72
N HIS A 33 4.20 24.36 -11.04
CA HIS A 33 3.60 25.37 -11.90
C HIS A 33 2.13 25.59 -11.54
N MET A 34 1.33 24.53 -11.42
CA MET A 34 -0.06 24.62 -10.98
C MET A 34 -0.16 25.28 -9.59
N ALA A 35 0.66 24.85 -8.63
CA ALA A 35 0.66 25.43 -7.28
C ALA A 35 0.90 26.95 -7.25
N LYS A 36 1.69 27.47 -8.20
CA LYS A 36 2.03 28.90 -8.28
C LYS A 36 1.05 29.71 -9.13
N GLN A 37 0.58 29.15 -10.23
CA GLN A 37 -0.16 29.87 -11.27
C GLN A 37 -1.66 29.56 -11.26
N ASP A 38 -2.04 28.32 -10.97
CA ASP A 38 -3.43 27.88 -10.92
C ASP A 38 -3.65 26.84 -9.79
N PRO A 39 -3.76 27.31 -8.53
CA PRO A 39 -4.00 26.41 -7.40
C PRO A 39 -5.32 25.64 -7.50
N ALA A 40 -6.30 26.15 -8.25
CA ALA A 40 -7.59 25.50 -8.43
C ALA A 40 -7.44 24.27 -9.35
N ALA A 41 -6.62 24.34 -10.39
CA ALA A 41 -6.28 23.19 -11.22
C ALA A 41 -5.57 22.10 -10.40
N LEU A 42 -4.67 22.47 -9.48
CA LEU A 42 -4.00 21.50 -8.61
C LEU A 42 -4.99 20.78 -7.68
N ASP A 43 -5.93 21.52 -7.08
CA ASP A 43 -7.00 20.95 -6.23
C ASP A 43 -7.93 20.03 -7.05
N ALA A 44 -8.28 20.42 -8.28
CA ALA A 44 -9.08 19.61 -9.19
C ALA A 44 -8.36 18.30 -9.57
N LEU A 45 -7.07 18.37 -9.88
CA LEU A 45 -6.24 17.20 -10.15
C LEU A 45 -6.18 16.27 -8.93
N GLN A 46 -5.97 16.81 -7.74
CA GLN A 46 -5.95 16.02 -6.50
C GLN A 46 -7.28 15.28 -6.30
N LYS A 47 -8.42 15.96 -6.46
CA LYS A 47 -9.75 15.35 -6.34
C LYS A 47 -9.96 14.25 -7.37
N LYS A 48 -9.56 14.48 -8.62
CA LYS A 48 -9.64 13.49 -9.70
C LYS A 48 -8.86 12.23 -9.36
N LEU A 49 -7.59 12.36 -8.97
CA LEU A 49 -6.73 11.22 -8.62
C LEU A 49 -7.26 10.44 -7.41
N ASN A 50 -7.77 11.14 -6.40
CA ASN A 50 -8.41 10.50 -5.25
C ASN A 50 -9.64 9.68 -5.65
N GLN A 51 -10.47 10.20 -6.55
CA GLN A 51 -11.66 9.51 -7.03
C GLN A 51 -11.29 8.28 -7.86
N GLU A 52 -10.34 8.39 -8.79
CA GLU A 52 -9.83 7.26 -9.56
C GLU A 52 -9.27 6.15 -8.66
N LEU A 53 -8.59 6.52 -7.57
CA LEU A 53 -8.05 5.56 -6.61
C LEU A 53 -9.14 4.82 -5.82
N ILE A 54 -10.26 5.49 -5.50
CA ILE A 54 -11.45 4.88 -4.91
C ILE A 54 -12.12 3.94 -5.92
N ASP A 55 -12.32 4.40 -7.15
CA ASP A 55 -13.02 3.65 -8.21
C ASP A 55 -12.25 2.40 -8.64
N ALA A 56 -10.92 2.44 -8.56
CA ALA A 56 -10.04 1.31 -8.84
C ALA A 56 -10.13 0.16 -7.82
N GLN A 57 -10.67 0.41 -6.62
CA GLN A 57 -10.79 -0.66 -5.62
C GLN A 57 -11.93 -1.61 -5.95
N SER A 58 -11.65 -2.91 -5.85
CA SER A 58 -12.63 -3.96 -6.11
C SER A 58 -13.57 -4.25 -4.93
N ASP A 59 -13.14 -3.95 -3.71
CA ASP A 59 -13.84 -4.28 -2.47
C ASP A 59 -14.25 -3.04 -1.67
N ASP A 60 -15.39 -3.13 -0.99
CA ASP A 60 -15.97 -2.02 -0.23
C ASP A 60 -15.15 -1.65 1.01
N GLU A 61 -14.43 -2.61 1.59
CA GLU A 61 -13.54 -2.35 2.72
C GLU A 61 -12.36 -1.45 2.32
N GLY A 62 -11.69 -1.77 1.20
CA GLY A 62 -10.63 -0.95 0.62
C GLY A 62 -11.11 0.46 0.25
N LYS A 63 -12.26 0.57 -0.41
CA LYS A 63 -12.90 1.87 -0.71
C LYS A 63 -13.12 2.70 0.55
N LYS A 64 -13.72 2.08 1.57
CA LYS A 64 -14.01 2.74 2.85
C LYS A 64 -12.74 3.17 3.56
N ALA A 65 -11.68 2.34 3.54
CA ALA A 65 -10.40 2.68 4.15
C ALA A 65 -9.79 3.93 3.50
N ILE A 66 -9.76 3.99 2.17
CA ILE A 66 -9.26 5.17 1.42
C ILE A 66 -10.09 6.41 1.75
N GLN A 67 -11.42 6.32 1.71
CA GLN A 67 -12.30 7.43 2.04
C GLN A 67 -12.09 7.95 3.46
N GLN A 68 -11.91 7.05 4.43
CA GLN A 68 -11.62 7.43 5.83
C GLN A 68 -10.26 8.13 5.97
N THR A 69 -9.25 7.70 5.23
CA THR A 69 -7.93 8.35 5.23
C THR A 69 -8.02 9.75 4.61
N LEU A 70 -8.69 9.90 3.46
CA LEU A 70 -8.92 11.18 2.82
C LEU A 70 -9.71 12.15 3.73
N PHE A 71 -10.78 11.64 4.36
CA PHE A 71 -11.56 12.42 5.32
C PHE A 71 -10.71 12.92 6.48
N ARG A 72 -9.87 12.04 7.07
CA ARG A 72 -8.97 12.45 8.16
C ARG A 72 -8.00 13.53 7.72
N LEU A 73 -7.36 13.39 6.56
CA LEU A 73 -6.45 14.39 6.02
C LEU A 73 -7.13 15.75 5.82
N GLN A 74 -8.32 15.77 5.23
CA GLN A 74 -9.12 16.98 5.04
C GLN A 74 -9.56 17.61 6.36
N SER A 75 -9.94 16.79 7.34
CA SER A 75 -10.34 17.28 8.66
C SER A 75 -9.20 18.03 9.36
N GLU A 76 -7.97 17.52 9.27
CA GLU A 76 -6.79 18.17 9.85
C GLU A 76 -6.45 19.50 9.13
N GLN A 77 -6.69 19.59 7.82
CA GLN A 77 -6.57 20.85 7.08
C GLN A 77 -7.61 21.90 7.51
N LEU A 78 -8.82 21.50 7.89
CA LEU A 78 -9.86 22.43 8.32
C LEU A 78 -9.76 22.82 9.80
N ARG A 79 -9.17 21.94 10.63
CA ARG A 79 -9.13 22.08 12.08
C ARG A 79 -8.23 23.22 12.56
N TYR A 80 -7.15 23.52 11.84
CA TYR A 80 -6.16 24.52 12.26
C TYR A 80 -6.18 25.74 11.34
N LYS A 81 -6.22 26.95 11.91
CA LYS A 81 -6.18 28.20 11.12
C LYS A 81 -4.78 28.56 10.65
N ALA A 82 -3.75 28.20 11.42
CA ALA A 82 -2.37 28.53 11.12
C ALA A 82 -1.82 27.63 9.99
N PRO A 83 -1.35 28.18 8.86
CA PRO A 83 -0.92 27.40 7.69
C PRO A 83 0.17 26.37 7.99
N LEU A 84 1.21 26.75 8.75
CA LEU A 84 2.29 25.84 9.10
C LEU A 84 1.81 24.67 9.98
N VAL A 85 0.87 24.94 10.90
CA VAL A 85 0.32 23.88 11.77
C VAL A 85 -0.46 22.86 10.94
N ARG A 86 -1.26 23.32 9.96
CA ARG A 86 -1.98 22.43 9.02
C ARG A 86 -1.02 21.52 8.28
N LEU A 87 0.05 22.09 7.72
CA LEU A 87 1.04 21.34 6.96
C LEU A 87 1.74 20.31 7.84
N THR A 88 2.23 20.71 9.02
CA THR A 88 2.88 19.79 9.96
C THR A 88 1.98 18.62 10.35
N ARG A 89 0.69 18.88 10.60
CA ARG A 89 -0.27 17.83 10.95
C ARG A 89 -0.55 16.88 9.78
N ALA A 90 -0.72 17.42 8.58
CA ALA A 90 -0.87 16.61 7.37
C ALA A 90 0.35 15.69 7.15
N TYR A 91 1.57 16.23 7.30
CA TYR A 91 2.81 15.45 7.20
C TYR A 91 2.92 14.35 8.26
N GLN A 92 2.57 14.65 9.52
CA GLN A 92 2.57 13.66 10.60
C GLN A 92 1.61 12.50 10.33
N LEU A 93 0.43 12.80 9.79
CA LEU A 93 -0.54 11.79 9.40
C LEU A 93 -0.02 10.93 8.24
N MET A 94 0.56 11.56 7.21
CA MET A 94 1.18 10.82 6.10
C MET A 94 2.29 9.89 6.55
N LEU A 95 3.18 10.34 7.44
CA LEU A 95 4.25 9.52 8.00
C LEU A 95 3.68 8.32 8.77
N SER A 96 2.62 8.53 9.54
CA SER A 96 1.97 7.47 10.31
C SER A 96 1.32 6.40 9.43
N GLU A 97 0.71 6.80 8.30
CA GLU A 97 0.14 5.83 7.35
C GLU A 97 1.24 5.09 6.55
N MET A 98 2.39 5.72 6.30
CA MET A 98 3.55 5.04 5.69
C MET A 98 4.16 3.99 6.63
N ASP A 99 4.27 4.29 7.93
CA ASP A 99 4.73 3.34 8.94
C ASP A 99 3.79 2.12 9.06
N ARG A 100 2.48 2.36 9.02
CA ARG A 100 1.47 1.30 8.95
C ARG A 100 1.60 0.44 7.70
N LEU A 101 1.82 1.05 6.55
CA LEU A 101 2.05 0.33 5.29
C LEU A 101 3.30 -0.54 5.40
N GLN A 102 4.41 0.01 5.89
CA GLN A 102 5.65 -0.73 6.09
C GLN A 102 5.42 -1.94 7.00
N THR A 103 4.78 -1.73 8.15
CA THR A 103 4.45 -2.81 9.10
C THR A 103 3.61 -3.90 8.44
N ALA A 104 2.60 -3.54 7.65
CA ALA A 104 1.77 -4.50 6.92
C ALA A 104 2.57 -5.29 5.88
N LEU A 105 3.47 -4.62 5.14
CA LEU A 105 4.35 -5.28 4.18
C LEU A 105 5.31 -6.25 4.87
N GLU A 106 5.88 -5.88 6.01
CA GLU A 106 6.74 -6.76 6.81
C GLU A 106 5.99 -8.01 7.29
N GLN A 107 4.73 -7.87 7.72
CA GLN A 107 3.86 -9.00 8.07
C GLN A 107 3.58 -9.94 6.88
N LEU A 108 3.35 -9.38 5.69
CA LEU A 108 3.16 -10.16 4.46
C LEU A 108 4.44 -10.88 4.00
N CYS A 109 5.61 -10.33 4.29
CA CYS A 109 6.90 -10.96 3.99
C CYS A 109 7.24 -12.08 4.98
N THR A 110 6.97 -11.89 6.28
CA THR A 110 7.29 -12.87 7.34
C THR A 110 6.40 -14.13 7.29
N THR A 111 5.15 -13.97 6.85
CA THR A 111 4.20 -15.09 6.65
C THR A 111 4.55 -15.99 5.46
N GLN A 112 5.49 -15.60 4.60
CA GLN A 112 6.00 -16.41 3.48
C GLN A 112 7.18 -17.31 3.86
N THR A 113 7.41 -17.59 5.15
CA THR A 113 8.35 -18.64 5.53
C THR A 113 7.89 -19.96 4.89
N PRO A 114 8.71 -20.57 4.00
CA PRO A 114 8.30 -21.78 3.32
C PRO A 114 8.06 -22.83 4.40
N VAL A 115 6.86 -23.42 4.40
CA VAL A 115 6.58 -24.65 5.14
C VAL A 115 7.68 -25.62 4.73
N LYS A 116 8.65 -25.87 5.63
CA LYS A 116 9.72 -26.83 5.40
C LYS A 116 9.06 -28.20 5.26
N LYS A 117 8.69 -28.57 4.04
CA LYS A 117 8.41 -29.95 3.69
C LYS A 117 9.75 -30.66 3.84
N THR A 118 9.89 -31.45 4.90
CA THR A 118 11.02 -32.35 5.09
C THR A 118 11.00 -33.37 3.96
N CYS A 119 11.70 -33.07 2.86
CA CYS A 119 11.74 -33.93 1.67
C CYS A 119 12.73 -35.08 1.79
N ALA A 120 13.55 -35.13 2.86
CA ALA A 120 14.42 -36.26 3.14
C ALA A 120 14.77 -36.32 4.64
N THR A 121 14.65 -37.51 5.22
CA THR A 121 15.22 -37.84 6.53
C THR A 121 16.66 -38.26 6.31
N ILE A 122 17.61 -37.51 6.87
CA ILE A 122 19.02 -37.92 6.85
C ILE A 122 19.16 -39.13 7.78
N LEU A 123 19.38 -40.32 7.21
CA LEU A 123 19.72 -41.50 7.98
C LEU A 123 21.16 -41.34 8.50
N SER A 124 21.35 -41.47 9.81
CA SER A 124 22.69 -41.49 10.39
C SER A 124 23.45 -42.73 9.93
N PHE A 125 24.71 -42.56 9.59
CA PHE A 125 25.57 -43.69 9.23
C PHE A 125 25.85 -44.54 10.47
N ARG A 126 25.74 -45.87 10.32
CA ARG A 126 26.11 -46.82 11.37
C ARG A 126 27.61 -46.72 11.60
N SER A 127 28.00 -46.20 12.77
CA SER A 127 29.41 -46.13 13.18
C SER A 127 30.00 -47.54 13.28
N LYS A 128 31.17 -47.76 12.67
CA LYS A 128 31.97 -49.00 12.76
C LYS A 128 32.67 -49.10 14.13
N SER A 129 31.90 -49.12 15.21
CA SER A 129 32.43 -49.36 16.56
C SER A 129 31.90 -50.67 17.17
N GLN A 130 31.26 -51.51 16.36
CA GLN A 130 30.70 -52.78 16.80
C GLN A 130 31.21 -53.92 15.92
N GLU A 131 32.52 -54.07 15.88
CA GLU A 131 33.18 -55.28 15.40
C GLU A 131 34.53 -55.41 16.11
N ARG A 132 34.45 -55.79 17.39
CA ARG A 132 35.44 -56.56 18.16
C ARG A 132 34.85 -56.95 19.50
#